data_AF-A0A6P8ZUL4-F1
#
_entry.id   AF-A0A6P8ZUL4-F1
#
_cell.length_a   1.000
_cell.length_b   1.000
_cell.length_c   1.000
_cell.angle_alpha   90.00
_cell.angle_beta   90.00
_cell.angle_gamma   90.00
#
_symmetry.space_group_name_H-M   'P 1'
#
loop_
_entity.id
_entity.type
_entity.pdbx_description
1 polymer ?
#
loop_
_entity_poly.entity_id
_entity_poly.type
_entity_poly.pdbx_seq_one_letter_code
_entity_poly.pdbx_strand_id
1 'polypeptide(L)'
;MGTSWALVACLVLCVGSAVSLPSLGTVGDEDEANYILPEGFLLGGGTSAVQTEGAWDEDGKGVNVFDAYYHSHNKSTDQTGDIAADSYHRYKEDIGIAADIGLNALRFSISWARIFKTGRKDSINPAGVQHYHDVIDEMRRKNIEPVVTIYHFDHPQALHEEFDGWLGEQMPAVFAEFADFLFAEYGSKVRGSMYDVGNRC
;
A
#
# COMPACT_ATOMS: atom_id res chain seq x y z
N MET A 1 -21.20 -19.32 -75.69
CA MET A 1 -20.41 -18.32 -74.94
C MET A 1 -19.26 -19.08 -74.30
N GLY A 2 -18.02 -18.77 -74.71
CA GLY A 2 -16.91 -19.73 -74.83
C GLY A 2 -16.20 -20.16 -73.54
N THR A 3 -15.79 -21.44 -73.54
CA THR A 3 -14.43 -22.01 -73.34
C THR A 3 -13.41 -21.20 -72.53
N SER A 4 -12.46 -21.73 -71.75
CA SER A 4 -11.96 -23.05 -71.37
C SER A 4 -10.73 -22.76 -70.48
N TRP A 5 -10.40 -23.67 -69.56
CA TRP A 5 -9.15 -23.87 -68.81
C TRP A 5 -7.88 -23.10 -69.26
N ALA A 6 -7.13 -22.53 -68.28
CA ALA A 6 -5.73 -22.87 -67.98
C ALA A 6 -5.03 -21.76 -67.16
N LEU A 7 -4.21 -22.20 -66.21
CA LEU A 7 -3.21 -21.41 -65.48
C LEU A 7 -2.29 -20.65 -66.44
N VAL A 8 -2.02 -19.38 -66.15
CA VAL A 8 -0.83 -18.66 -66.63
C VAL A 8 -0.19 -17.94 -65.45
N ALA A 9 0.95 -18.48 -65.02
CA ALA A 9 1.92 -17.77 -64.21
C ALA A 9 2.54 -16.66 -65.07
N CYS A 10 2.41 -15.41 -64.65
CA CYS A 10 3.17 -14.30 -65.22
C CYS A 10 4.21 -13.85 -64.19
N LEU A 11 5.42 -14.36 -64.39
CA LEU A 11 6.65 -13.82 -63.83
C LEU A 11 6.94 -12.50 -64.56
N VAL A 12 6.83 -11.36 -63.87
CA VAL A 12 7.35 -10.08 -64.37
C VAL A 12 8.54 -9.70 -63.51
N LEU A 13 9.73 -9.93 -64.05
CA LEU A 13 10.97 -9.31 -63.64
C LEU A 13 10.97 -7.87 -64.17
N CYS A 14 10.82 -6.89 -63.29
CA CYS A 14 11.30 -5.54 -63.54
C CYS A 14 12.34 -5.19 -62.47
N VAL A 15 13.58 -5.13 -62.93
CA VAL A 15 14.77 -4.71 -62.18
C VAL A 15 14.70 -3.20 -61.95
N GLY A 16 15.09 -2.79 -60.74
CA GLY A 16 15.87 -1.57 -60.55
C GLY A 16 15.12 -0.26 -60.40
N SER A 17 14.57 -0.04 -59.21
CA SER A 17 14.64 1.24 -58.49
C SER A 17 14.33 0.93 -57.03
N ALA A 18 15.35 0.54 -56.27
CA ALA A 18 15.27 0.46 -54.83
C ALA A 18 15.06 1.90 -54.32
N VAL A 19 13.80 2.29 -54.12
CA VAL A 19 13.52 3.31 -53.13
C VAL A 19 13.85 2.63 -51.81
N SER A 20 15.04 2.91 -51.29
CA SER A 20 15.35 2.61 -49.89
C SER A 20 14.29 3.30 -49.07
N LEU A 21 13.29 2.52 -48.62
CA LEU A 21 12.64 2.83 -47.37
C LEU A 21 13.78 3.04 -46.38
N PRO A 22 13.90 4.21 -45.72
CA PRO A 22 14.78 4.27 -44.58
C PRO A 22 14.33 3.11 -43.69
N SER A 23 15.24 2.18 -43.40
CA SER A 23 15.03 1.26 -42.29
C SER A 23 14.50 2.14 -41.18
N LEU A 24 13.29 1.84 -40.68
CA LEU A 24 12.86 2.38 -39.41
C LEU A 24 14.04 2.07 -38.49
N GLY A 25 14.80 3.11 -38.17
CA GLY A 25 16.05 2.95 -37.44
C GLY A 25 15.69 2.09 -36.24
N THR A 26 16.50 1.07 -35.98
CA THR A 26 16.58 0.53 -34.64
C THR A 26 16.67 1.74 -33.74
N VAL A 27 15.58 2.04 -33.01
CA VAL A 27 15.63 2.94 -31.87
C VAL A 27 16.81 2.41 -31.08
N GLY A 28 17.79 3.29 -30.91
CA GLY A 28 19.20 2.92 -30.81
C GLY A 28 19.47 1.83 -29.79
N ASP A 29 20.65 1.24 -29.94
CA ASP A 29 21.41 0.73 -28.81
C ASP A 29 21.42 1.79 -27.70
N GLU A 30 20.38 1.80 -26.86
CA GLU A 30 20.52 2.26 -25.50
C GLU A 30 21.40 1.18 -24.89
N ASP A 31 22.65 1.52 -24.57
CA ASP A 31 23.44 0.74 -23.64
C ASP A 31 22.49 0.36 -22.49
N GLU A 32 22.07 -0.90 -22.43
CA GLU A 32 21.31 -1.49 -21.33
C GLU A 32 22.22 -1.39 -20.11
N ALA A 33 22.24 -0.19 -19.52
CA ALA A 33 23.01 0.12 -18.35
C ALA A 33 22.43 -0.76 -17.25
N ASN A 34 23.15 -1.84 -16.95
CA ASN A 34 22.73 -2.84 -15.99
C ASN A 34 22.89 -2.22 -14.59
N TYR A 35 21.92 -1.41 -14.19
CA TYR A 35 21.90 -0.75 -12.89
C TYR A 35 21.58 -1.78 -11.82
N ILE A 36 22.62 -2.17 -11.08
CA ILE A 36 22.49 -3.08 -9.94
C ILE A 36 22.22 -2.24 -8.70
N LEU A 37 21.09 -2.51 -8.03
CA LEU A 37 20.79 -1.89 -6.74
C LEU A 37 21.82 -2.35 -5.69
N PRO A 38 22.22 -1.47 -4.74
CA PRO A 38 23.13 -1.87 -3.66
C PRO A 38 22.61 -3.08 -2.89
N GLU A 39 23.52 -3.90 -2.37
CA GLU A 39 23.14 -5.00 -1.48
C GLU A 39 22.37 -4.45 -0.27
N GLY A 40 21.24 -5.09 0.04
CA GLY A 40 20.35 -4.66 1.12
C GLY A 40 19.45 -3.46 0.78
N PHE A 41 19.43 -2.98 -0.47
CA PHE A 41 18.48 -1.96 -0.90
C PHE A 41 17.03 -2.46 -0.73
N LEU A 42 16.20 -1.67 -0.05
CA LEU A 42 14.77 -1.97 0.11
C LEU A 42 13.99 -1.41 -1.08
N LEU A 43 13.54 -2.31 -1.95
CA LEU A 43 12.59 -2.02 -3.03
C LEU A 43 11.21 -2.51 -2.58
N GLY A 44 10.32 -1.56 -2.30
CA GLY A 44 9.04 -1.84 -1.68
C GLY A 44 7.88 -1.00 -2.17
N GLY A 45 6.69 -1.32 -1.68
CA GLY A 45 5.45 -0.57 -1.86
C GLY A 45 4.98 0.04 -0.54
N GLY A 46 4.08 1.02 -0.60
CA GLY A 46 3.53 1.70 0.57
C GLY A 46 2.01 1.70 0.59
N THR A 47 1.43 1.37 1.73
CA THR A 47 -0.01 1.41 2.01
C THR A 47 -0.30 2.25 3.27
N SER A 48 -1.58 2.46 3.58
CA SER A 48 -2.03 3.00 4.86
C SER A 48 -3.31 2.31 5.31
N ALA A 49 -3.52 2.26 6.62
CA ALA A 49 -4.64 1.58 7.24
C ALA A 49 -5.98 2.07 6.68
N VAL A 50 -6.26 3.38 6.77
CA VAL A 50 -7.53 3.95 6.30
C VAL A 50 -7.74 3.80 4.79
N GLN A 51 -6.66 3.82 3.99
CA GLN A 51 -6.81 3.70 2.54
C GLN A 51 -7.01 2.26 2.06
N THR A 52 -6.63 1.25 2.85
CA THR A 52 -6.55 -0.13 2.35
C THR A 52 -7.22 -1.18 3.23
N GLU A 53 -7.23 -1.04 4.56
CA GLU A 53 -7.73 -2.08 5.46
C GLU A 53 -9.23 -2.30 5.32
N GLY A 54 -10.02 -1.22 5.37
CA GLY A 54 -11.46 -1.34 5.57
C GLY A 54 -11.80 -1.84 6.98
N ALA A 55 -12.88 -2.63 7.07
CA ALA A 55 -13.33 -3.27 8.31
C ALA A 55 -13.44 -2.24 9.45
N TRP A 56 -14.14 -1.14 9.15
CA TRP A 56 -14.12 0.09 9.96
C TRP A 56 -14.71 -0.09 11.36
N ASP A 57 -15.68 -1.00 11.52
CA ASP A 57 -16.40 -1.34 12.75
C ASP A 57 -16.20 -2.80 13.21
N GLU A 58 -15.23 -3.51 12.63
CA GLU A 58 -14.95 -4.90 12.98
C GLU A 58 -13.97 -5.03 14.14
N ASP A 59 -14.04 -6.17 14.83
CA ASP A 59 -13.14 -6.56 15.93
C ASP A 59 -12.93 -5.47 17.01
N GLY A 60 -13.96 -4.65 17.20
CA GLY A 60 -13.99 -3.60 18.21
C GLY A 60 -13.05 -2.42 17.92
N LYS A 61 -12.67 -2.19 16.66
CA LYS A 61 -12.02 -0.95 16.24
C LYS A 61 -12.87 0.28 16.65
N GLY A 62 -12.21 1.32 17.16
CA GLY A 62 -12.83 2.61 17.43
C GLY A 62 -13.03 3.46 16.17
N VAL A 63 -13.90 4.46 16.26
CA VAL A 63 -14.14 5.43 15.17
C VAL A 63 -12.92 6.36 15.05
N ASN A 64 -12.39 6.51 13.84
CA ASN A 64 -11.37 7.52 13.52
C ASN A 64 -12.00 8.76 12.85
N VAL A 65 -11.21 9.82 12.67
CA VAL A 65 -11.68 11.07 12.06
C VAL A 65 -12.20 10.94 10.63
N PHE A 66 -11.69 9.98 9.84
CA PHE A 66 -12.18 9.73 8.48
C PHE A 66 -13.54 9.02 8.49
N ASP A 67 -13.71 8.01 9.34
CA ASP A 67 -14.99 7.32 9.55
C ASP A 67 -16.07 8.35 9.91
N ALA A 68 -15.79 9.19 10.92
CA ALA A 68 -16.70 10.25 11.36
C ALA A 68 -17.00 11.27 10.24
N TYR A 69 -16.00 11.66 9.46
CA TYR A 69 -16.19 12.56 8.32
C TYR A 69 -17.10 11.96 7.25
N TYR A 70 -16.87 10.71 6.84
CA TYR A 70 -17.67 10.08 5.79
C TYR A 70 -19.12 9.85 6.22
N HIS A 71 -19.33 9.32 7.44
CA HIS A 71 -20.67 9.01 7.92
C HIS A 71 -21.48 10.27 8.26
N SER A 72 -20.85 11.35 8.74
CA SER A 72 -21.55 12.63 8.96
C SER A 72 -22.05 13.30 7.67
N HIS A 73 -21.45 12.98 6.52
CA HIS A 73 -21.83 13.52 5.22
C HIS A 73 -22.73 12.57 4.40
N ASN A 74 -23.28 11.52 5.02
CA ASN A 74 -24.13 10.51 4.37
C ASN A 74 -23.53 9.97 3.06
N LYS A 75 -22.20 9.77 3.03
CA LYS A 75 -21.53 9.15 1.89
C LYS A 75 -22.00 7.70 1.76
N SER A 76 -22.23 7.26 0.53
CA SER A 76 -22.49 5.84 0.27
C SER A 76 -21.23 5.03 0.52
N THR A 77 -21.36 3.74 0.85
CA THR A 77 -20.24 2.87 1.25
C THR A 77 -19.10 2.86 0.21
N ASP A 78 -19.41 2.95 -1.08
CA ASP A 78 -18.44 3.05 -2.19
C ASP A 78 -17.66 4.37 -2.26
N GLN A 79 -17.99 5.33 -1.39
CA GLN A 79 -17.33 6.63 -1.24
C GLN A 79 -16.65 6.79 0.14
N THR A 80 -16.56 5.71 0.91
CA THR A 80 -15.99 5.68 2.27
C THR A 80 -14.78 4.76 2.36
N GLY A 81 -14.13 4.78 3.53
CA GLY A 81 -13.11 3.79 3.90
C GLY A 81 -13.69 2.51 4.53
N ASP A 82 -15.01 2.31 4.53
CA ASP A 82 -15.65 1.22 5.28
C ASP A 82 -15.16 -0.18 4.84
N ILE A 83 -14.97 -0.35 3.52
CA ILE A 83 -14.45 -1.60 2.91
C ILE A 83 -13.04 -1.37 2.32
N ALA A 84 -12.80 -0.24 1.65
CA ALA A 84 -11.55 0.07 0.98
C ALA A 84 -11.07 -1.06 0.03
N ALA A 85 -9.82 -1.52 0.15
CA ALA A 85 -9.29 -2.66 -0.59
C ALA A 85 -9.47 -4.00 0.15
N ASP A 86 -10.13 -3.97 1.31
CA ASP A 86 -10.38 -5.13 2.19
C ASP A 86 -9.10 -5.83 2.68
N SER A 87 -8.01 -5.07 2.83
CA SER A 87 -6.71 -5.62 3.25
C SER A 87 -6.75 -6.16 4.69
N TYR A 88 -7.70 -5.71 5.53
CA TYR A 88 -7.90 -6.27 6.87
C TYR A 88 -8.11 -7.79 6.82
N HIS A 89 -8.87 -8.26 5.84
CA HIS A 89 -9.13 -9.69 5.62
C HIS A 89 -8.13 -10.33 4.64
N ARG A 90 -7.58 -9.53 3.71
CA ARG A 90 -6.82 -10.01 2.56
C ARG A 90 -5.31 -9.77 2.63
N TYR A 91 -4.78 -9.28 3.75
CA TYR A 91 -3.35 -8.97 3.90
C TYR A 91 -2.41 -10.12 3.47
N LYS A 92 -2.78 -11.39 3.69
CA LYS A 92 -1.99 -12.55 3.24
C LYS A 92 -1.86 -12.63 1.71
N GLU A 93 -2.94 -12.30 1.00
CA GLU A 93 -2.96 -12.24 -0.46
C GLU A 93 -2.11 -11.07 -0.94
N ASP A 94 -2.31 -9.88 -0.36
CA ASP A 94 -1.57 -8.66 -0.71
C ASP A 94 -0.05 -8.82 -0.52
N ILE A 95 0.37 -9.39 0.62
CA ILE A 95 1.77 -9.70 0.93
C ILE A 95 2.29 -10.80 -0.01
N GLY A 96 1.45 -11.77 -0.38
CA GLY A 96 1.78 -12.79 -1.36
C GLY A 96 2.11 -12.19 -2.71
N ILE A 97 1.25 -11.30 -3.22
CA ILE A 97 1.45 -10.59 -4.48
C ILE A 97 2.73 -9.74 -4.44
N ALA A 98 2.96 -9.00 -3.35
CA ALA A 98 4.17 -8.20 -3.17
C ALA A 98 5.45 -9.05 -3.29
N ALA A 99 5.45 -10.25 -2.70
CA ALA A 99 6.57 -11.17 -2.82
C ALA A 99 6.72 -11.71 -4.25
N ASP A 100 5.62 -12.06 -4.91
CA ASP A 100 5.62 -12.63 -6.26
C ASP A 100 6.14 -11.64 -7.31
N ILE A 101 5.91 -10.32 -7.13
CA ILE A 101 6.46 -9.28 -8.00
C ILE A 101 7.88 -8.83 -7.62
N GLY A 102 8.49 -9.45 -6.60
CA GLY A 102 9.88 -9.23 -6.23
C GLY A 102 10.13 -8.06 -5.27
N LEU A 103 9.11 -7.55 -4.57
CA LEU A 103 9.34 -6.60 -3.49
C LEU A 103 10.00 -7.29 -2.29
N ASN A 104 10.93 -6.59 -1.65
CA ASN A 104 11.59 -7.07 -0.43
C ASN A 104 11.24 -6.23 0.81
N ALA A 105 10.38 -5.21 0.66
CA ALA A 105 9.87 -4.40 1.75
C ALA A 105 8.42 -3.96 1.50
N LEU A 106 7.65 -3.80 2.57
CA LEU A 106 6.34 -3.17 2.52
C LEU A 106 6.22 -2.15 3.66
N ARG A 107 5.88 -0.91 3.29
CA ARG A 107 5.50 0.11 4.26
C ARG A 107 3.99 0.06 4.49
N PHE A 108 3.57 -0.04 5.76
CA PHE A 108 2.16 0.04 6.14
C PHE A 108 2.01 0.90 7.41
N SER A 109 0.81 1.39 7.68
CA SER A 109 0.52 2.10 8.93
C SER A 109 -0.33 1.27 9.87
N ILE A 110 -0.14 1.48 11.17
CA ILE A 110 -1.00 0.90 12.21
C ILE A 110 -2.13 1.89 12.49
N SER A 111 -3.38 1.44 12.44
CA SER A 111 -4.52 2.28 12.80
C SER A 111 -4.59 2.48 14.31
N TRP A 112 -4.47 3.73 14.75
CA TRP A 112 -4.51 4.07 16.16
C TRP A 112 -5.84 3.65 16.80
N ALA A 113 -6.96 3.93 16.14
CA ALA A 113 -8.28 3.55 16.64
C ALA A 113 -8.51 2.04 16.71
N ARG A 114 -7.73 1.25 15.95
CA ARG A 114 -7.77 -0.22 16.01
C ARG A 114 -6.98 -0.78 17.20
N ILE A 115 -5.94 -0.07 17.65
CA ILE A 115 -5.14 -0.43 18.83
C ILE A 115 -5.76 0.11 20.12
N PHE A 116 -6.06 1.40 20.18
CA PHE A 116 -6.69 2.09 21.32
C PHE A 116 -8.03 2.67 20.87
N LYS A 117 -9.14 2.09 21.30
CA LYS A 117 -10.49 2.44 20.80
C LYS A 117 -10.85 3.91 21.02
N THR A 118 -10.41 4.49 22.14
CA THR A 118 -10.61 5.91 22.48
C THR A 118 -9.35 6.74 22.28
N GLY A 119 -8.28 6.14 21.72
CA GLY A 119 -6.97 6.76 21.58
C GLY A 119 -6.08 6.71 22.82
N ARG A 120 -6.56 6.13 23.92
CA ARG A 120 -5.79 5.95 25.16
C ARG A 120 -5.51 4.49 25.50
N LYS A 121 -4.43 4.27 26.24
CA LYS A 121 -3.93 2.94 26.62
C LYS A 121 -4.91 2.12 27.47
N ASP A 122 -5.79 2.74 28.23
CA ASP A 122 -6.85 2.06 28.98
C ASP A 122 -7.95 1.44 28.07
N SER A 123 -7.93 1.78 26.78
CA SER A 123 -8.85 1.29 25.75
C SER A 123 -8.21 0.31 24.75
N ILE A 124 -7.14 -0.38 25.15
CA ILE A 124 -6.48 -1.40 24.32
C ILE A 124 -7.49 -2.39 23.75
N ASN A 125 -7.36 -2.65 22.45
CA ASN A 125 -8.10 -3.65 21.72
C ASN A 125 -7.20 -4.85 21.36
N PRO A 126 -7.29 -5.98 22.08
CA PRO A 126 -6.44 -7.15 21.84
C PRO A 126 -6.55 -7.71 20.42
N ALA A 127 -7.73 -7.65 19.79
CA ALA A 127 -7.92 -8.14 18.43
C ALA A 127 -7.16 -7.29 17.41
N GLY A 128 -7.21 -5.96 17.56
CA GLY A 128 -6.40 -5.05 16.74
C GLY A 128 -4.90 -5.25 16.93
N VAL A 129 -4.46 -5.51 18.17
CA VAL A 129 -3.05 -5.83 18.45
C VAL A 129 -2.64 -7.13 17.74
N GLN A 130 -3.46 -8.17 17.85
CA GLN A 130 -3.19 -9.46 17.21
C GLN A 130 -3.16 -9.33 15.68
N HIS A 131 -4.06 -8.55 15.08
CA HIS A 131 -4.08 -8.32 13.63
C HIS A 131 -2.71 -7.84 13.11
N TYR A 132 -2.11 -6.82 13.74
CA TYR A 132 -0.82 -6.31 13.29
C TYR A 132 0.35 -7.26 13.60
N HIS A 133 0.26 -8.09 14.64
CA HIS A 133 1.20 -9.21 14.78
C HIS A 133 1.13 -10.16 13.60
N ASP A 134 -0.08 -10.54 13.18
CA ASP A 134 -0.26 -11.49 12.09
C ASP A 134 0.20 -10.90 10.75
N VAL A 135 -0.04 -9.61 10.50
CA VAL A 135 0.46 -8.89 9.31
C VAL A 135 1.99 -8.88 9.29
N ILE A 136 2.63 -8.47 10.39
CA ILE A 136 4.10 -8.41 10.51
C ILE A 136 4.71 -9.80 10.34
N ASP A 137 4.14 -10.81 11.01
CA ASP A 137 4.65 -12.18 10.95
C ASP A 137 4.51 -12.77 9.54
N GLU A 138 3.42 -12.45 8.83
CA GLU A 138 3.21 -12.86 7.44
C GLU A 138 4.22 -12.21 6.49
N MET A 139 4.50 -10.90 6.62
CA MET A 139 5.54 -10.21 5.84
C MET A 139 6.90 -10.90 6.03
N ARG A 140 7.30 -11.13 7.28
CA ARG A 140 8.57 -11.80 7.60
C ARG A 140 8.63 -13.22 7.06
N ARG A 141 7.52 -13.97 7.14
CA ARG A 141 7.41 -15.33 6.56
C ARG A 141 7.62 -15.34 5.05
N LYS A 142 7.27 -14.25 4.37
CA LYS A 142 7.45 -14.05 2.92
C LYS A 142 8.78 -13.36 2.56
N ASN A 143 9.68 -13.16 3.52
CA ASN A 143 10.94 -12.42 3.36
C ASN A 143 10.73 -10.97 2.88
N ILE A 144 9.63 -10.35 3.31
CA ILE A 144 9.35 -8.93 3.12
C ILE A 144 9.68 -8.22 4.42
N GLU A 145 10.51 -7.19 4.36
CA GLU A 145 10.82 -6.32 5.50
C GLU A 145 9.61 -5.42 5.81
N PRO A 146 9.02 -5.53 7.02
CA PRO A 146 7.94 -4.64 7.44
C PRO A 146 8.52 -3.25 7.76
N VAL A 147 7.98 -2.20 7.15
CA VAL A 147 8.31 -0.80 7.47
C VAL A 147 7.06 -0.13 8.05
N VAL A 148 7.10 0.19 9.34
CA VAL A 148 5.88 0.62 10.03
C VAL A 148 5.79 2.14 10.17
N THR A 149 4.64 2.69 9.81
CA THR A 149 4.23 4.07 10.07
C THR A 149 3.30 4.10 11.29
N ILE A 150 3.71 4.81 12.35
CA ILE A 150 2.90 4.93 13.57
C ILE A 150 1.69 5.86 13.43
N TYR A 151 1.74 6.81 12.49
CA TYR A 151 0.63 7.75 12.29
C TYR A 151 0.44 8.09 10.82
N HIS A 152 -0.77 7.83 10.30
CA HIS A 152 -1.14 8.16 8.92
C HIS A 152 -2.48 8.90 8.88
N PHE A 153 -2.55 10.00 9.64
CA PHE A 153 -3.68 10.94 9.69
C PHE A 153 -4.98 10.44 10.35
N ASP A 154 -5.00 9.21 10.85
CA ASP A 154 -6.21 8.49 11.28
C ASP A 154 -6.38 8.41 12.80
N HIS A 155 -6.16 9.53 13.50
CA HIS A 155 -6.36 9.56 14.95
C HIS A 155 -7.81 9.24 15.35
N PRO A 156 -8.04 8.65 16.54
CA PRO A 156 -9.37 8.34 17.02
C PRO A 156 -10.22 9.59 17.16
N GLN A 157 -11.49 9.50 16.77
CA GLN A 157 -12.46 10.58 16.84
C GLN A 157 -12.64 11.10 18.28
N ALA A 158 -12.52 10.21 19.28
CA ALA A 158 -12.57 10.59 20.69
C ALA A 158 -11.50 11.63 21.07
N LEU A 159 -10.27 11.52 20.52
CA LEU A 159 -9.22 12.53 20.75
C LEU A 159 -9.51 13.82 19.99
N HIS A 160 -10.16 13.74 18.83
CA HIS A 160 -10.59 14.93 18.10
C HIS A 160 -11.62 15.73 18.91
N GLU A 161 -12.62 15.05 19.49
CA GLU A 161 -13.67 15.67 20.28
C GLU A 161 -13.17 16.22 21.62
N GLU A 162 -12.23 15.52 22.26
CA GLU A 162 -11.73 15.93 23.57
C GLU A 162 -10.70 17.06 23.48
N PHE A 163 -9.84 17.05 22.45
CA PHE A 163 -8.68 17.94 22.37
C PHE A 163 -8.65 18.84 21.14
N ASP A 164 -9.70 18.89 20.32
CA ASP A 164 -9.68 19.53 19.00
C ASP A 164 -8.60 18.90 18.08
N GLY A 165 -8.39 17.59 18.27
CA GLY A 165 -7.33 16.81 17.61
C GLY A 165 -5.97 17.45 17.84
N TRP A 166 -5.14 17.49 16.79
CA TRP A 166 -3.77 18.00 16.84
C TRP A 166 -3.62 19.49 17.22
N LEU A 167 -4.71 20.23 17.38
CA LEU A 167 -4.68 21.59 17.93
C LEU A 167 -4.57 21.61 19.46
N GLY A 168 -4.88 20.49 20.12
CA GLY A 168 -4.80 20.36 21.57
C GLY A 168 -3.39 20.09 22.10
N GLU A 169 -3.02 20.78 23.18
CA GLU A 169 -1.69 20.67 23.82
C GLU A 169 -1.40 19.27 24.39
N GLN A 170 -2.45 18.46 24.63
CA GLN A 170 -2.34 17.10 25.18
C GLN A 170 -1.99 16.05 24.11
N MET A 171 -2.23 16.31 22.83
CA MET A 171 -2.04 15.33 21.75
C MET A 171 -0.62 14.76 21.67
N PRO A 172 0.47 15.55 21.81
CA PRO A 172 1.82 15.01 21.78
C PRO A 172 2.08 13.96 22.88
N ALA A 173 1.53 14.16 24.09
CA ALA A 173 1.70 13.21 25.19
C ALA A 173 0.92 11.92 24.94
N VAL A 174 -0.33 12.04 24.50
CA VAL A 174 -1.19 10.88 24.21
C VAL A 174 -0.66 10.08 23.03
N PHE A 175 -0.12 10.76 22.02
CA PHE A 175 0.56 10.12 20.91
C PHE A 175 1.85 9.42 21.32
N ALA A 176 2.64 10.00 22.23
CA ALA A 176 3.84 9.36 22.76
C ALA A 176 3.50 8.05 23.49
N GLU A 177 2.42 8.01 24.28
CA GLU A 177 1.96 6.77 24.93
C GLU A 177 1.58 5.68 23.92
N PHE A 178 0.96 6.07 22.81
CA PHE A 178 0.65 5.16 21.71
C PHE A 178 1.92 4.65 21.03
N ALA A 179 2.85 5.55 20.69
CA ALA A 179 4.13 5.17 20.09
C ALA A 179 4.93 4.23 21.00
N ASP A 180 5.05 4.54 22.30
CA ASP A 180 5.73 3.70 23.29
C ASP A 180 5.15 2.30 23.37
N PHE A 181 3.81 2.19 23.34
CA PHE A 181 3.15 0.90 23.28
C PHE A 181 3.53 0.12 22.01
N LEU A 182 3.48 0.75 20.84
CA LEU A 182 3.82 0.07 19.60
C LEU A 182 5.30 -0.35 19.53
N PHE A 183 6.21 0.47 20.05
CA PHE A 183 7.62 0.13 20.14
C PHE A 183 7.86 -1.07 21.06
N ALA A 184 7.19 -1.10 22.22
CA ALA A 184 7.28 -2.23 23.15
C ALA A 184 6.69 -3.51 22.55
N GLU A 185 5.55 -3.41 21.86
CA GLU A 185 4.80 -4.55 21.34
C GLU A 185 5.43 -5.14 20.07
N TYR A 186 5.77 -4.30 19.09
CA TYR A 186 6.20 -4.73 17.76
C TYR A 186 7.69 -4.54 17.48
N GLY A 187 8.40 -3.75 18.29
CA GLY A 187 9.78 -3.33 18.00
C GLY A 187 10.79 -4.48 17.87
N SER A 188 10.52 -5.65 18.47
CA SER A 188 11.36 -6.83 18.30
C SER A 188 11.24 -7.50 16.93
N LYS A 189 10.16 -7.21 16.18
CA LYS A 189 9.83 -7.83 14.88
C LYS A 189 10.15 -6.92 13.68
N VAL A 190 10.40 -5.63 13.90
CA VAL A 190 10.62 -4.62 12.85
C VAL A 190 12.07 -4.12 12.93
N ARG A 191 12.87 -4.23 11.85
CA ARG A 191 14.26 -3.74 11.84
C ARG A 191 14.33 -2.35 11.22
N GLY A 192 15.07 -1.44 11.88
CA GLY A 192 15.11 -0.03 11.50
C GLY A 192 13.83 0.66 11.98
N SER A 193 13.98 1.85 12.55
CA SER A 193 12.95 2.55 13.33
C SER A 193 11.54 2.57 12.70
N MET A 194 10.53 2.75 13.54
CA MET A 194 9.18 3.07 13.08
C MET A 194 9.20 4.47 12.44
N TYR A 195 9.58 4.53 11.15
CA TYR A 195 9.87 5.75 10.41
C TYR A 195 8.61 6.22 9.68
N ASP A 196 7.73 6.92 10.38
CA ASP A 196 7.00 8.08 9.80
C ASP A 196 6.16 8.72 10.91
N VAL A 197 6.70 9.80 11.48
CA VAL A 197 6.02 10.65 12.46
C VAL A 197 5.58 11.92 11.73
N GLY A 198 4.57 11.76 10.87
CA GLY A 198 4.02 12.84 10.06
C GLY A 198 4.72 12.99 8.72
N ASN A 199 4.02 12.55 7.67
CA ASN A 199 4.28 12.91 6.29
C ASN A 199 4.21 14.44 6.17
N ARG A 200 5.36 15.12 6.29
CA ARG A 200 5.49 16.52 5.89
C ARG A 200 5.45 16.55 4.37
N CYS A 201 4.29 16.90 3.82
CA CYS A 201 4.18 17.41 2.46
C CYS A 201 4.97 18.71 2.32
#